data_AF-A0A6G3RUS4-F1
#
_entry.id   AF-A0A6G3RUS4-F1
#
_cell.length_a   1.000
_cell.length_b   1.000
_cell.length_c   1.000
_cell.angle_alpha   90.00
_cell.angle_beta   90.00
_cell.angle_gamma   90.00
#
_symmetry.space_group_name_H-M   'P 1'
#
loop_
_entity.id
_entity.type
_entity.pdbx_description
1 polymer ?
#
loop_
_entity_poly.entity_id
_entity_poly.type
_entity_poly.pdbx_seq_one_letter_code
_entity_poly.pdbx_strand_id
1 'polypeptide(L)'
;MPAPHPEFSLAIVGAGPRGTSVLERLTASVDELLPADARLTVHVVDPCPPGAGGVWRTDQAPELLMNTVASQVTLYTDDSVDCAGPVRPGPSLYEWAARHDVPLGPDDYPSRAQYGRYLRQVFAAAVAAAPARVEVVVHATRAV
;
A
#
# COMPACT_ATOMS: atom_id res chain seq x y z
N MET A 1 -23.20 28.71 -13.79
CA MET A 1 -22.17 27.65 -13.78
C MET A 1 -22.15 27.05 -12.39
N PRO A 2 -22.07 25.73 -12.21
CA PRO A 2 -21.84 25.16 -10.88
C PRO A 2 -20.55 25.76 -10.30
N ALA A 3 -20.53 25.99 -9.00
CA ALA A 3 -19.33 26.47 -8.32
C ALA A 3 -18.21 25.43 -8.49
N PRO A 4 -16.93 25.86 -8.64
CA PRO A 4 -15.83 24.92 -8.72
C PRO A 4 -15.77 24.07 -7.45
N HIS A 5 -15.63 22.77 -7.62
CA HIS A 5 -15.38 21.82 -6.54
C HIS A 5 -14.03 22.14 -5.87
N PRO A 6 -13.91 22.09 -4.53
CA PRO A 6 -12.62 22.24 -3.87
C PRO A 6 -11.64 21.15 -4.34
N GLU A 7 -10.45 21.55 -4.76
CA GLU A 7 -9.40 20.62 -5.21
C GLU A 7 -8.23 20.62 -4.22
N PHE A 8 -7.86 19.42 -3.76
CA PHE A 8 -6.73 19.20 -2.87
C PHE A 8 -5.65 18.37 -3.57
N SER A 9 -4.40 18.64 -3.25
CA SER A 9 -3.26 17.85 -3.70
C SER A 9 -2.38 17.48 -2.51
N LEU A 10 -1.99 16.21 -2.44
CA LEU A 10 -1.12 15.66 -1.39
C LEU A 10 0.00 14.85 -2.02
N ALA A 11 1.23 15.02 -1.53
CA ALA A 11 2.37 14.21 -1.97
C ALA A 11 2.81 13.23 -0.88
N ILE A 12 2.94 11.96 -1.26
CA ILE A 12 3.58 10.90 -0.47
C ILE A 12 4.97 10.66 -1.06
N VAL A 13 6.02 11.01 -0.32
CA VAL A 13 7.41 10.75 -0.73
C VAL A 13 7.83 9.40 -0.16
N GLY A 14 8.06 8.44 -1.05
CA GLY A 14 8.35 7.05 -0.74
C GLY A 14 7.13 6.15 -0.97
N ALA A 15 7.29 5.16 -1.85
CA ALA A 15 6.28 4.20 -2.23
C ALA A 15 6.56 2.80 -1.66
N GLY A 16 7.31 2.73 -0.55
CA GLY A 16 7.51 1.50 0.22
C GLY A 16 6.32 1.15 1.13
N PRO A 17 6.52 0.25 2.12
CA PRO A 17 5.44 -0.20 3.01
C PRO A 17 4.69 0.95 3.69
N ARG A 18 5.40 1.93 4.26
CA ARG A 18 4.78 3.03 4.99
C ARG A 18 3.99 3.96 4.08
N GLY A 19 4.54 4.33 2.93
CA GLY A 19 3.83 5.15 1.95
C GLY A 19 2.58 4.46 1.41
N THR A 20 2.66 3.13 1.25
CA THR A 20 1.52 2.29 0.88
C THR A 20 0.45 2.31 1.97
N SER A 21 0.81 2.15 3.25
CA SER A 21 -0.14 2.27 4.37
C SER A 21 -0.78 3.65 4.47
N VAL A 22 -0.02 4.73 4.21
CA VAL A 22 -0.56 6.10 4.18
C VAL A 22 -1.56 6.26 3.02
N LEU A 23 -1.22 5.81 1.82
CA LEU A 23 -2.13 5.85 0.68
C LEU A 23 -3.42 5.07 0.98
N GLU A 24 -3.28 3.85 1.49
CA GLU A 24 -4.42 3.00 1.82
C GLU A 24 -5.32 3.67 2.88
N ARG A 25 -4.75 4.22 3.96
CA ARG A 25 -5.53 4.98 4.96
C ARG A 25 -6.20 6.22 4.40
N LEU A 26 -5.51 6.99 3.54
CA LEU A 26 -6.10 8.16 2.90
C LEU A 26 -7.30 7.78 2.03
N THR A 27 -7.18 6.73 1.21
CA THR A 27 -8.31 6.24 0.40
C THR A 27 -9.42 5.64 1.24
N ALA A 28 -9.14 5.18 2.47
CA ALA A 28 -10.11 4.67 3.43
C ALA A 28 -10.92 5.77 4.10
N SER A 29 -10.25 6.85 4.47
CA SER A 29 -10.83 7.91 5.29
C SER A 29 -11.32 9.11 4.49
N VAL A 30 -11.19 9.13 3.15
CA VAL A 30 -11.47 10.34 2.36
C VAL A 30 -12.91 10.87 2.51
N ASP A 31 -13.89 10.01 2.78
CA ASP A 31 -15.28 10.40 3.08
C ASP A 31 -15.42 11.16 4.41
N GLU A 32 -14.55 10.88 5.36
CA GLU A 32 -14.50 11.55 6.67
C GLU A 32 -13.59 12.79 6.65
N LEU A 33 -12.55 12.78 5.81
CA LEU A 33 -11.52 13.82 5.76
C LEU A 33 -11.90 15.02 4.90
N LEU A 34 -12.70 14.84 3.84
CA LEU A 34 -12.98 15.86 2.85
C LEU A 34 -14.49 16.04 2.62
N PRO A 35 -14.95 17.26 2.25
CA PRO A 35 -16.31 17.47 1.77
C PRO A 35 -16.67 16.51 0.62
N ALA A 36 -17.94 16.10 0.55
CA ALA A 36 -18.41 15.11 -0.44
C ALA A 36 -18.20 15.54 -1.90
N ASP A 37 -18.14 16.85 -2.16
CA ASP A 37 -17.93 17.43 -3.47
C ASP A 37 -16.47 17.80 -3.75
N ALA A 38 -15.54 17.59 -2.81
CA ALA A 38 -14.13 17.87 -3.00
C ALA A 38 -13.42 16.76 -3.78
N ARG A 39 -12.37 17.13 -4.53
CA ARG A 39 -11.48 16.21 -5.25
C ARG A 39 -10.11 16.18 -4.60
N LEU A 40 -9.47 15.01 -4.60
CA LEU A 40 -8.12 14.82 -4.08
C LEU A 40 -7.22 14.17 -5.13
N THR A 41 -6.08 14.79 -5.41
CA THR A 41 -4.99 14.15 -6.15
C THR A 41 -3.89 13.75 -5.18
N VAL A 42 -3.58 12.46 -5.12
CA VAL A 42 -2.47 11.91 -4.33
C VAL A 42 -1.31 11.59 -5.26
N HIS A 43 -0.22 12.34 -5.11
CA HIS A 43 1.02 12.11 -5.82
C HIS A 43 1.91 11.18 -5.00
N VAL A 44 2.22 9.99 -5.53
CA VAL A 44 3.16 9.05 -4.91
C VAL A 44 4.49 9.15 -5.64
N VAL A 45 5.55 9.57 -4.94
CA VAL A 45 6.86 9.86 -5.54
C VAL A 45 7.91 8.90 -4.99
N ASP A 46 8.46 8.04 -5.84
CA ASP A 46 9.56 7.13 -5.50
C ASP A 46 10.35 6.76 -6.76
N PRO A 47 11.70 6.72 -6.74
CA PRO A 47 12.48 6.27 -7.90
C PRO A 47 12.31 4.77 -8.20
N CYS A 48 11.74 3.99 -7.27
CA CYS A 48 11.52 2.55 -7.40
C CYS A 48 10.03 2.21 -7.58
N PRO A 49 9.69 1.03 -8.13
CA PRO A 49 8.31 0.60 -8.27
C PRO A 49 7.55 0.61 -6.93
N PRO A 50 6.26 1.03 -6.93
CA PRO A 50 5.49 1.22 -5.72
C PRO A 50 5.14 -0.09 -5.00
N GLY A 51 4.74 0.02 -3.73
CA GLY A 51 4.59 -1.09 -2.79
C GLY A 51 5.93 -1.50 -2.17
N ALA A 52 6.80 -2.07 -3.00
CA ALA A 52 8.09 -2.62 -2.57
C ALA A 52 9.12 -1.54 -2.20
N GLY A 53 9.14 -0.43 -2.96
CA GLY A 53 10.19 0.58 -2.89
C GLY A 53 11.59 0.02 -3.18
N GLY A 54 12.62 0.79 -2.85
CA GLY A 54 14.03 0.38 -3.06
C GLY A 54 14.54 -0.70 -2.11
N VAL A 55 13.83 -0.93 -1.00
CA VAL A 55 14.25 -1.84 0.09
C VAL A 55 13.83 -3.29 -0.19
N TRP A 56 12.61 -3.52 -0.63
CA TRP A 56 12.01 -4.86 -0.80
C TRP A 56 11.93 -5.25 -2.28
N ARG A 57 13.00 -5.03 -3.05
CA ARG A 57 12.99 -5.29 -4.49
C ARG A 57 12.73 -6.77 -4.77
N THR A 58 11.94 -7.03 -5.79
CA THR A 58 11.48 -8.40 -6.13
C THR A 58 12.52 -9.24 -6.87
N ASP A 59 13.66 -8.64 -7.19
CA ASP A 59 14.80 -9.23 -7.90
C ASP A 59 16.01 -9.49 -6.97
N GLN A 60 15.84 -9.32 -5.66
CA GLN A 60 16.86 -9.67 -4.67
C GLN A 60 17.05 -11.19 -4.59
N ALA A 61 18.25 -11.60 -4.18
CA ALA A 61 18.61 -13.00 -4.00
C ALA A 61 17.65 -13.71 -3.01
N PRO A 62 17.19 -14.94 -3.31
CA PRO A 62 16.19 -15.63 -2.50
C PRO A 62 16.67 -15.99 -1.09
N GLU A 63 17.99 -16.03 -0.86
CA GLU A 63 18.61 -16.29 0.45
C GLU A 63 18.51 -15.09 1.40
N LEU A 64 18.17 -13.91 0.89
CA LEU A 64 17.90 -12.75 1.73
C LEU A 64 16.50 -12.87 2.32
N LEU A 65 16.43 -13.32 3.57
CA LEU A 65 15.17 -13.55 4.28
C LEU A 65 14.74 -12.33 5.11
N MET A 66 13.45 -12.26 5.41
CA MET A 66 12.92 -11.43 6.48
C MET A 66 13.26 -12.02 7.85
N ASN A 67 13.14 -11.20 8.90
CA ASN A 67 13.28 -11.61 10.29
C ASN A 67 11.93 -11.80 11.01
N THR A 68 10.84 -11.87 10.26
CA THR A 68 9.47 -12.07 10.75
C THR A 68 8.83 -13.18 9.94
N VAL A 69 8.10 -14.09 10.61
CA VAL A 69 7.47 -15.24 9.94
C VAL A 69 6.26 -14.82 9.10
N ALA A 70 5.96 -15.59 8.07
CA ALA A 70 4.98 -15.26 7.03
C ALA A 70 3.57 -14.94 7.57
N SER A 71 3.10 -15.69 8.58
CA SER A 71 1.77 -15.51 9.17
C SER A 71 1.63 -14.23 10.02
N GLN A 72 2.74 -13.63 10.45
CA GLN A 72 2.75 -12.43 11.30
C GLN A 72 2.85 -11.12 10.51
N VAL A 73 2.90 -11.19 9.17
CA VAL A 73 3.09 -10.02 8.32
C VAL A 73 1.79 -9.70 7.59
N THR A 74 1.27 -8.50 7.80
CA THR A 74 0.19 -7.93 6.98
C THR A 74 0.31 -6.41 6.90
N LEU A 75 -0.15 -5.82 5.78
CA LEU A 75 -0.36 -4.36 5.66
C LEU A 75 -1.84 -3.98 5.73
N TYR A 76 -2.74 -4.96 5.80
CA TYR A 76 -4.16 -4.73 5.98
C TYR A 76 -4.48 -4.50 7.46
N THR A 77 -5.58 -3.79 7.74
CA THR A 77 -6.04 -3.61 9.12
C THR A 77 -7.03 -4.66 9.53
N ASP A 78 -7.09 -4.88 10.83
CA ASP A 78 -8.13 -5.63 11.52
C ASP A 78 -8.54 -4.85 12.78
N ASP A 79 -9.33 -5.49 13.64
CA ASP A 79 -9.81 -4.95 14.90
C ASP A 79 -8.73 -4.79 15.98
N SER A 80 -7.52 -5.32 15.76
CA SER A 80 -6.40 -5.19 16.69
C SER A 80 -5.62 -3.88 16.53
N VAL A 81 -5.80 -3.17 15.41
CA VAL A 81 -5.09 -1.92 15.11
C VAL A 81 -5.94 -0.72 15.46
N ASP A 82 -5.44 0.12 16.37
CA ASP A 82 -6.03 1.44 16.64
C ASP A 82 -5.62 2.43 15.54
N CYS A 83 -6.54 2.72 14.62
CA CYS A 83 -6.35 3.71 13.56
C CYS A 83 -7.67 4.39 13.17
N ALA A 84 -7.57 5.61 12.65
CA ALA A 84 -8.72 6.35 12.13
C ALA A 84 -9.24 5.76 10.81
N GLY A 85 -10.53 5.97 10.55
CA GLY A 85 -11.23 5.46 9.37
C GLY A 85 -11.62 3.98 9.47
N PRO A 86 -12.23 3.44 8.41
CA PRO A 86 -12.74 2.07 8.41
C PRO A 86 -11.60 1.05 8.35
N VAL A 87 -11.80 -0.06 9.07
CA VAL A 87 -10.98 -1.28 8.92
C VAL A 87 -11.17 -1.85 7.51
N ARG A 88 -10.06 -2.16 6.84
CA ARG A 88 -10.03 -2.79 5.52
C ARG A 88 -9.20 -4.08 5.61
N PRO A 89 -9.87 -5.21 5.91
CA PRO A 89 -9.18 -6.47 6.09
C PRO A 89 -8.68 -7.02 4.76
N GLY A 90 -7.68 -7.89 4.85
CA GLY A 90 -7.07 -8.54 3.71
C GLY A 90 -6.05 -9.58 4.16
N PRO A 91 -5.46 -10.30 3.21
CA PRO A 91 -4.59 -11.42 3.54
C PRO A 91 -3.29 -10.97 4.22
N SER A 92 -2.88 -11.74 5.23
CA SER A 92 -1.48 -11.83 5.63
C SER A 92 -0.59 -12.26 4.46
N LEU A 93 0.72 -12.10 4.60
CA LEU A 93 1.69 -12.56 3.61
C LEU A 93 1.60 -14.07 3.37
N TYR A 94 1.36 -14.86 4.42
CA TYR A 94 1.13 -16.30 4.31
C TYR A 94 -0.13 -16.61 3.48
N GLU A 95 -1.27 -16.00 3.81
CA GLU A 95 -2.51 -16.24 3.07
C GLU A 95 -2.42 -15.75 1.62
N TRP A 96 -1.70 -14.65 1.39
CA TRP A 96 -1.39 -14.18 0.06
C TRP A 96 -0.54 -15.20 -0.70
N ALA A 97 0.52 -15.73 -0.08
CA ALA A 97 1.39 -16.71 -0.71
C ALA A 97 0.61 -17.98 -1.10
N ALA A 98 -0.24 -18.47 -0.21
CA ALA A 98 -1.12 -19.62 -0.47
C ALA A 98 -2.07 -19.38 -1.66
N ARG A 99 -2.61 -18.17 -1.83
CA ARG A 99 -3.48 -17.81 -2.97
C ARG A 99 -2.75 -17.69 -4.31
N HIS A 100 -1.42 -17.59 -4.29
CA HIS A 100 -0.59 -17.41 -5.49
C HIS A 100 0.37 -18.58 -5.71
N ASP A 101 0.11 -19.73 -5.10
CA ASP A 101 0.92 -20.95 -5.20
C ASP A 101 2.41 -20.72 -4.89
N VAL A 102 2.70 -19.78 -3.99
CA VAL A 102 4.05 -19.52 -3.49
C VAL A 102 4.32 -20.46 -2.32
N PRO A 103 5.32 -21.35 -2.40
CA PRO A 103 5.60 -22.30 -1.33
C PRO A 103 6.17 -21.55 -0.11
N LEU A 104 5.32 -21.36 0.89
CA LEU A 104 5.65 -20.67 2.13
C LEU A 104 4.72 -21.17 3.25
N GLY A 105 5.30 -21.83 4.26
CA GLY A 105 4.60 -22.20 5.48
C GLY A 105 4.29 -21.00 6.38
N PRO A 106 3.36 -21.14 7.33
CA PRO A 106 2.94 -20.04 8.20
C PRO A 106 4.07 -19.53 9.11
N ASP A 107 4.99 -20.42 9.50
CA ASP A 107 6.13 -20.14 10.38
C ASP A 107 7.46 -19.99 9.63
N ASP A 108 7.42 -20.03 8.29
CA ASP A 108 8.60 -19.83 7.46
C ASP A 108 9.01 -18.35 7.43
N TYR A 109 10.31 -18.10 7.32
CA TYR A 109 10.85 -16.77 7.05
C TYR A 109 10.84 -16.52 5.54
N PRO A 110 9.94 -15.66 5.03
CA PRO A 110 9.86 -15.36 3.60
C PRO A 110 11.13 -14.65 3.13
N SER A 111 11.49 -14.87 1.86
CA SER A 111 12.47 -14.03 1.19
C SER A 111 11.97 -12.59 1.08
N ARG A 112 12.92 -11.64 1.11
CA ARG A 112 12.64 -10.22 0.87
C ARG A 112 11.94 -9.98 -0.47
N ALA A 113 12.24 -10.82 -1.46
CA ALA A 113 11.61 -10.78 -2.77
C ALA A 113 10.13 -11.20 -2.74
N GLN A 114 9.77 -12.24 -1.97
CA GLN A 114 8.37 -12.64 -1.76
C GLN A 114 7.57 -11.52 -1.09
N TYR A 115 8.12 -10.89 -0.05
CA TYR A 115 7.47 -9.75 0.59
C TYR A 115 7.35 -8.53 -0.33
N GLY A 116 8.36 -8.27 -1.17
CA GLY A 116 8.28 -7.25 -2.22
C GLY A 116 7.10 -7.45 -3.18
N ARG A 117 6.81 -8.70 -3.56
CA ARG A 117 5.67 -9.03 -4.43
C ARG A 117 4.34 -8.80 -3.72
N TYR A 118 4.23 -9.21 -2.45
CA TYR A 118 3.08 -8.92 -1.61
C TYR A 118 2.82 -7.41 -1.51
N LEU A 119 3.85 -6.62 -1.20
CA LEU A 119 3.73 -5.16 -1.08
C LEU A 119 3.25 -4.49 -2.38
N ARG A 120 3.73 -4.94 -3.54
CA ARG A 120 3.24 -4.44 -4.85
C ARG A 120 1.74 -4.68 -5.02
N GLN A 121 1.26 -5.85 -4.60
CA GLN A 121 -0.16 -6.18 -4.68
C GLN A 121 -0.99 -5.38 -3.68
N VAL A 122 -0.50 -5.17 -2.46
CA VAL A 122 -1.17 -4.30 -1.47
C VAL A 122 -1.28 -2.87 -2.00
N PHE A 123 -0.21 -2.33 -2.61
CA PHE A 123 -0.27 -1.00 -3.23
C PHE A 123 -1.30 -0.94 -4.35
N ALA A 124 -1.29 -1.92 -5.27
CA ALA A 124 -2.27 -1.98 -6.34
C ALA A 124 -3.71 -2.07 -5.81
N ALA A 125 -3.93 -2.83 -4.73
CA ALA A 125 -5.24 -2.93 -4.08
C ALA A 125 -5.67 -1.59 -3.45
N ALA A 126 -4.77 -0.86 -2.81
CA ALA A 126 -5.04 0.47 -2.26
C ALA A 126 -5.44 1.48 -3.35
N VAL A 127 -4.75 1.47 -4.50
CA VAL A 127 -5.11 2.30 -5.66
C VAL A 127 -6.47 1.89 -6.22
N ALA A 128 -6.72 0.60 -6.38
CA ALA A 128 -8.00 0.10 -6.91
C ALA A 128 -9.19 0.38 -5.99
N ALA A 129 -8.95 0.50 -4.67
CA ALA A 129 -9.95 0.85 -3.68
C ALA A 129 -10.19 2.37 -3.55
N ALA A 130 -9.45 3.21 -4.29
CA ALA A 130 -9.62 4.66 -4.25
C ALA A 130 -11.03 5.05 -4.78
N PRO A 131 -11.79 5.89 -4.05
CA PRO A 131 -13.05 6.41 -4.57
C PRO A 131 -12.85 7.22 -5.85
N ALA A 132 -13.89 7.33 -6.69
CA ALA A 132 -13.80 8.00 -7.99
C ALA A 132 -13.36 9.48 -7.96
N ARG A 133 -13.44 10.13 -6.79
CA ARG A 133 -12.98 11.53 -6.58
C ARG A 133 -11.54 11.63 -6.06
N VAL A 134 -10.86 10.50 -5.91
CA VAL A 134 -9.44 10.41 -5.55
C VAL A 134 -8.67 9.92 -6.75
N GLU A 135 -7.77 10.75 -7.27
CA GLU A 135 -6.82 10.38 -8.30
C GLU A 135 -5.48 10.04 -7.66
N VAL A 136 -4.89 8.90 -8.03
CA VAL A 136 -3.55 8.52 -7.57
C VAL A 136 -2.59 8.59 -8.75
N VAL A 137 -1.59 9.46 -8.64
CA VAL A 137 -0.57 9.68 -9.68
C VAL A 137 0.77 9.20 -9.16
N VAL A 138 1.36 8.20 -9.82
CA VAL A 138 2.67 7.65 -9.44
C VAL A 138 3.76 8.29 -10.27
N HIS A 139 4.78 8.82 -9.59
CA HIS A 139 5.95 9.44 -10.19
C HIS A 139 7.20 8.59 -9.90
N ALA A 140 7.72 7.94 -10.94
CA ALA A 140 8.96 7.17 -10.90
C ALA A 140 10.19 8.10 -10.90
N THR A 141 10.34 8.90 -9.84
CA THR A 141 11.39 9.93 -9.75
C THR A 141 11.84 10.17 -8.32
N ARG A 142 12.96 10.88 -8.17
CA ARG A 142 13.46 11.34 -6.88
C ARG A 142 12.88 12.71 -6.55
N ALA A 143 12.35 12.88 -5.34
CA ALA A 143 11.99 14.20 -4.81
C ALA A 143 13.26 15.02 -4.53
N VAL A 144 13.24 16.30 -4.88
CA VAL A 144 14.37 17.26 -4.75
C VAL A 144 13.99 18.47 -3.92
#